data_AF-A0A7X9KKL0-F1
#
_entry.id   AF-A0A7X9KKL0-F1
#
_cell.length_a   1.000
_cell.length_b   1.000
_cell.length_c   1.000
_cell.angle_alpha   90.00
_cell.angle_beta   90.00
_cell.angle_gamma   90.00
#
_symmetry.space_group_name_H-M   'P 1'
#
loop_
_entity.id
_entity.type
_entity.pdbx_description
1 polymer ?
#
loop_
_entity_poly.entity_id
_entity_poly.type
_entity_poly.pdbx_seq_one_letter_code
_entity_poly.pdbx_strand_id
1 'polypeptide(L)'
;MKRSAPSRLSSVGQLRRAAKVGDAASAAMQAVLKPAKSLGFPYRKPSVPKGMVVPPDVSKLGANFETDWARSTPATAARTVLTNGPMRAFVRFIASPEIVGHDRLSDLQRADESPAVIFAPNHHSHVDTPLMHIAVPEPWRSRLVIAAAADYFFDKR
;
A
#
# COMPACT_ATOMS: atom_id res chain seq x y z
N MET A 1 -31.25 -24.01 -4.38
CA MET A 1 -30.68 -23.21 -3.26
C MET A 1 -30.41 -21.80 -3.76
N LYS A 2 -31.19 -20.80 -3.32
CA LYS A 2 -30.97 -19.38 -3.64
C LYS A 2 -29.89 -18.84 -2.70
N ARG A 3 -28.74 -18.44 -3.24
CA ARG A 3 -27.69 -17.74 -2.47
C ARG A 3 -28.11 -16.28 -2.30
N SER A 4 -28.38 -15.88 -1.06
CA SER A 4 -28.63 -14.48 -0.69
C SER A 4 -27.36 -13.66 -0.89
N ALA A 5 -27.44 -12.57 -1.65
CA ALA A 5 -26.35 -11.61 -1.77
C ALA A 5 -26.14 -10.85 -0.44
N PRO A 6 -24.91 -10.51 -0.04
CA PRO A 6 -24.67 -9.64 1.09
C PRO A 6 -25.09 -8.21 0.73
N SER A 7 -26.27 -7.79 1.17
CA SER A 7 -26.70 -6.39 1.12
C SER A 7 -26.06 -5.60 2.26
N ARG A 8 -25.07 -4.76 1.94
CA ARG A 8 -24.80 -3.47 2.63
C ARG A 8 -23.61 -2.77 1.96
N LEU A 9 -23.88 -2.02 0.89
CA LEU A 9 -22.99 -0.94 0.45
C LEU A 9 -23.19 0.20 1.45
N SER A 10 -22.18 0.50 2.27
CA SER A 10 -22.22 1.64 3.18
C SER A 10 -22.30 2.93 2.37
N SER A 11 -23.25 3.80 2.70
CA SER A 11 -23.42 5.05 1.95
C SER A 11 -22.24 5.99 2.22
N VAL A 12 -21.93 6.88 1.27
CA VAL A 12 -20.88 7.92 1.43
C VAL A 12 -21.09 8.72 2.72
N GLY A 13 -22.35 8.94 3.13
CA GLY A 13 -22.69 9.59 4.39
C GLY A 13 -22.30 8.77 5.64
N GLN A 14 -22.45 7.44 5.59
CA GLN A 14 -22.01 6.54 6.66
C GLN A 14 -20.49 6.50 6.76
N LEU A 15 -19.77 6.47 5.63
CA LEU A 15 -18.31 6.55 5.59
C LEU A 15 -17.79 7.88 6.15
N ARG A 16 -18.42 9.01 5.78
CA ARG A 16 -18.08 10.33 6.35
C ARG A 16 -18.32 10.39 7.86
N ARG A 17 -19.38 9.75 8.37
CA ARG A 17 -19.63 9.68 9.82
C ARG A 17 -18.57 8.81 10.51
N ALA A 18 -18.21 7.67 9.94
CA ALA A 18 -17.15 6.81 10.48
C ALA A 18 -15.80 7.54 10.53
N ALA A 19 -15.44 8.28 9.47
CA ALA A 19 -14.24 9.12 9.44
C ALA A 19 -14.26 10.19 10.56
N LYS A 20 -15.37 10.92 10.71
CA LYS A 20 -15.52 11.92 11.78
C LYS A 20 -15.39 11.34 13.19
N VAL A 21 -15.89 10.12 13.41
CA VAL A 21 -15.72 9.41 14.69
C VAL A 21 -14.26 9.04 14.91
N GLY A 22 -13.55 8.57 13.88
CA GLY A 22 -12.11 8.31 13.94
C GLY A 22 -11.31 9.56 14.28
N ASP A 23 -11.62 10.70 13.66
CA ASP A 23 -10.97 11.98 13.93
C ASP A 23 -11.21 12.45 15.37
N ALA A 24 -12.44 12.34 15.87
CA ALA A 24 -12.78 12.69 17.25
C ALA A 24 -12.06 11.79 18.27
N ALA A 25 -11.95 10.49 18.00
CA ALA A 25 -11.20 9.55 18.83
C ALA A 25 -9.71 9.89 18.87
N SER A 26 -9.11 10.21 17.71
CA SER A 26 -7.71 10.65 17.63
C SER A 26 -7.48 11.97 18.39
N ALA A 27 -8.39 12.93 18.27
CA ALA A 27 -8.31 14.21 18.97
C ALA A 27 -8.38 14.04 20.51
N ALA A 28 -9.29 13.19 21.00
CA ALA A 28 -9.38 12.86 22.41
C ALA A 28 -8.11 12.17 22.92
N MET A 29 -7.57 11.21 22.17
CA MET A 29 -6.32 10.53 22.51
C MET A 29 -5.13 11.51 22.54
N GLN A 30 -5.07 12.44 21.59
CA GLN A 30 -4.06 13.50 21.58
C GLN A 30 -4.18 14.46 22.77
N ALA A 31 -5.39 14.77 23.23
CA ALA A 31 -5.61 15.61 24.41
C ALA A 31 -5.14 14.92 25.69
N VAL A 32 -5.35 13.61 25.82
CA VAL A 32 -4.84 12.79 26.94
C VAL A 32 -3.32 12.69 26.92
N LEU A 33 -2.70 12.63 25.74
CA LEU A 33 -1.24 12.53 25.57
C LEU A 33 -0.52 13.89 25.63
N LYS A 34 -1.23 15.02 25.56
CA LYS A 34 -0.64 16.38 25.61
C LYS A 34 0.20 16.63 26.87
N PRO A 35 -0.22 16.29 28.09
CA PRO A 35 0.57 16.49 29.31
C PRO A 35 1.91 15.73 29.29
N ALA A 36 1.95 14.58 28.63
CA ALA A 36 3.20 13.82 28.47
C ALA A 36 4.20 14.47 27.51
N LYS A 37 3.78 15.49 26.73
CA LYS A 37 4.70 16.24 25.84
C LYS A 37 5.57 17.25 26.60
N SER A 38 5.14 17.73 27.77
CA SER A 38 5.94 18.65 28.59
C SER A 38 6.89 17.94 29.56
N LEU A 39 6.83 16.61 29.64
CA LEU A 39 7.76 15.83 30.44
C LEU A 39 9.15 15.83 29.78
N GLY A 40 10.14 16.28 30.55
CA GLY A 40 11.55 16.18 30.20
C GLY A 40 12.13 14.80 30.52
N PHE A 41 13.45 14.69 30.43
CA PHE A 41 14.18 13.53 30.93
C PHE A 41 13.88 13.31 32.43
N PRO A 42 13.73 12.06 32.94
CA PRO A 42 13.94 10.75 32.29
C PRO A 42 12.72 10.19 31.53
N TYR A 43 11.59 10.89 31.56
CA TYR A 43 10.33 10.39 30.99
C TYR A 43 10.23 10.55 29.47
N ARG A 44 11.08 11.39 28.86
CA ARG A 44 11.21 11.58 27.42
C ARG A 44 12.67 11.67 27.01
N LYS A 45 12.98 11.26 25.77
CA LYS A 45 14.33 11.46 25.20
C LYS A 45 14.69 12.96 25.22
N PRO A 46 15.92 13.32 25.61
CA PRO A 46 16.40 14.70 25.57
C PRO A 46 16.27 15.29 24.16
N SER A 47 15.96 16.59 24.06
CA SER A 47 16.05 17.31 22.80
C SER A 47 17.51 17.49 22.41
N VAL A 48 17.78 17.43 21.10
CA VAL A 48 19.09 17.74 20.54
C VAL A 48 19.42 19.21 20.82
N PRO A 49 20.61 19.53 21.39
CA PRO A 49 21.04 20.91 21.59
C PRO A 49 21.08 21.71 20.28
N LYS A 50 20.71 23.01 20.35
CA LYS A 50 20.78 23.91 19.19
C LYS A 50 22.23 23.99 18.68
N GLY A 51 22.40 23.97 17.35
CA GLY A 51 23.71 24.08 16.70
C GLY A 51 24.47 22.76 16.52
N MET A 52 23.96 21.64 17.04
CA MET A 52 24.53 20.31 16.77
C MET A 52 23.98 19.74 15.46
N VAL A 53 24.88 19.31 14.58
CA VAL A 53 24.53 18.51 13.39
C VAL A 53 24.29 17.08 13.86
N VAL A 54 23.05 16.62 13.76
CA VAL A 54 22.70 15.23 14.04
C VAL A 54 22.84 14.46 12.74
N PRO A 55 23.69 13.41 12.69
CA PRO A 55 23.69 12.50 11.56
C PRO A 55 22.27 11.98 11.34
N PRO A 56 21.78 11.90 10.09
CA PRO A 56 20.48 11.31 9.85
C PRO A 56 20.45 9.89 10.43
N ASP A 57 19.39 9.57 11.17
CA ASP A 57 19.22 8.22 11.71
C ASP A 57 19.28 7.22 10.54
N VAL A 58 20.22 6.29 10.62
CA VAL A 58 20.31 5.22 9.63
C VAL A 58 19.04 4.36 9.73
N SER A 59 18.34 4.20 8.60
CA SER A 59 17.14 3.35 8.58
C SER A 59 17.52 1.92 8.97
N LYS A 60 16.87 1.42 10.02
CA LYS A 60 17.04 0.05 10.53
C LYS A 60 16.15 -0.96 9.82
N LEU A 61 15.36 -0.52 8.84
CA LEU A 61 14.35 -1.34 8.16
C LEU A 61 14.95 -2.40 7.22
N GLY A 62 16.28 -2.47 7.07
CA GLY A 62 16.94 -3.42 6.16
C GLY A 62 16.73 -3.11 4.66
N ALA A 63 15.96 -2.07 4.32
CA ALA A 63 15.60 -1.69 2.96
C ALA A 63 16.70 -0.90 2.19
N ASN A 64 17.83 -0.61 2.85
CA ASN A 64 18.92 0.19 2.28
C ASN A 64 19.94 -0.68 1.52
N PHE A 65 19.50 -1.36 0.47
CA PHE A 65 20.37 -2.06 -0.47
C PHE A 65 20.29 -1.42 -1.86
N GLU A 66 21.24 -1.73 -2.73
CA GLU A 66 21.26 -1.17 -4.09
C GLU A 66 20.05 -1.66 -4.89
N THR A 67 19.18 -0.73 -5.30
CA THR A 67 17.96 -1.01 -6.08
C THR A 67 17.97 -0.41 -7.48
N ASP A 68 18.99 0.37 -7.85
CA ASP A 68 19.03 1.07 -9.13
C ASP A 68 19.01 0.12 -10.32
N TRP A 69 19.73 -1.01 -10.21
CA TRP A 69 19.74 -2.05 -11.25
C TRP A 69 18.34 -2.57 -11.59
N ALA A 70 17.41 -2.59 -10.61
CA ALA A 70 16.06 -3.13 -10.79
C ALA A 70 15.15 -2.23 -11.66
N ARG A 71 15.59 -0.98 -11.91
CA ARG A 71 14.95 -0.01 -12.81
C ARG A 71 15.65 0.09 -14.17
N SER A 72 16.74 -0.64 -14.37
CA SER A 72 17.40 -0.70 -15.68
C SER A 72 16.45 -1.29 -16.75
N THR A 73 16.65 -0.90 -18.01
CA THR A 73 15.91 -1.42 -19.16
C THR A 73 15.88 -2.95 -19.22
N PRO A 74 17.02 -3.68 -19.12
CA PRO A 74 16.97 -5.14 -19.15
C PRO A 74 16.20 -5.75 -17.98
N ALA A 75 16.35 -5.23 -16.76
CA ALA A 75 15.61 -5.73 -15.60
C ALA A 75 14.09 -5.50 -15.74
N THR A 76 13.70 -4.33 -16.25
CA THR A 76 12.30 -3.99 -16.49
C THR A 76 11.69 -4.83 -17.62
N ALA A 77 12.44 -5.08 -18.69
CA ALA A 77 12.01 -5.96 -19.77
C ALA A 77 11.81 -7.41 -19.28
N ALA A 78 12.77 -7.95 -18.54
CA ALA A 78 12.67 -9.28 -17.95
C ALA A 78 11.45 -9.41 -17.02
N ARG A 79 11.23 -8.42 -16.14
CA ARG A 79 10.04 -8.34 -15.29
C ARG A 79 8.76 -8.38 -16.12
N THR A 80 8.67 -7.56 -17.16
CA THR A 80 7.50 -7.46 -18.03
C THR A 80 7.19 -8.79 -18.72
N VAL A 81 8.20 -9.51 -19.20
CA VAL A 81 8.04 -10.83 -19.84
C VAL A 81 7.56 -11.87 -18.84
N LEU A 82 8.21 -11.95 -17.67
CA LEU A 82 7.86 -12.93 -16.64
C LEU A 82 6.45 -12.69 -16.09
N THR A 83 6.07 -11.42 -15.89
CA THR A 83 4.79 -11.09 -15.28
C THR A 83 3.61 -11.22 -16.24
N ASN A 84 3.79 -10.81 -17.50
CA ASN A 84 2.73 -10.90 -18.51
C ASN A 84 2.61 -12.28 -19.17
N GLY A 85 3.67 -13.10 -19.11
CA GLY A 85 3.71 -14.45 -19.66
C GLY A 85 3.38 -15.53 -18.62
N PRO A 86 4.39 -16.23 -18.06
CA PRO A 86 4.19 -17.40 -17.22
C PRO A 86 3.39 -17.11 -15.95
N MET A 87 3.60 -15.97 -15.29
CA MET A 87 2.84 -15.63 -14.09
C MET A 87 1.35 -15.42 -14.40
N ARG A 88 1.04 -14.76 -15.52
CA ARG A 88 -0.35 -14.58 -15.97
C ARG A 88 -1.02 -15.91 -16.32
N ALA A 89 -0.29 -16.80 -17.00
CA ALA A 89 -0.79 -18.13 -17.31
C ALA A 89 -1.06 -18.94 -16.03
N PHE A 90 -0.13 -18.90 -15.07
CA PHE A 90 -0.27 -19.57 -13.78
C PHE A 90 -1.52 -19.12 -13.02
N VAL A 91 -1.73 -17.80 -12.84
CA VAL A 91 -2.93 -17.29 -12.14
C VAL A 91 -4.21 -17.65 -12.89
N ARG A 92 -4.22 -17.57 -14.23
CA ARG A 92 -5.37 -18.01 -15.02
C ARG A 92 -5.65 -19.50 -14.78
N PHE A 93 -4.63 -20.34 -14.71
CA PHE A 93 -4.78 -21.77 -14.47
C PHE A 93 -5.38 -22.08 -13.08
N ILE A 94 -4.87 -21.45 -12.02
CA ILE A 94 -5.31 -21.79 -10.64
C ILE A 94 -6.56 -21.04 -10.17
N ALA A 95 -6.81 -19.83 -10.69
CA ALA A 95 -7.86 -18.94 -10.19
C ALA A 95 -8.86 -18.50 -11.26
N SER A 96 -8.47 -18.48 -12.54
CA SER A 96 -9.32 -18.03 -13.67
C SER A 96 -10.19 -16.80 -13.33
N PRO A 97 -9.58 -15.69 -12.90
CA PRO A 97 -10.32 -14.60 -12.28
C PRO A 97 -11.22 -13.86 -13.30
N GLU A 98 -12.44 -13.56 -12.89
CA GLU A 98 -13.30 -12.57 -13.55
C GLU A 98 -12.98 -11.20 -12.98
N ILE A 99 -12.62 -10.24 -13.86
CA ILE A 99 -12.26 -8.88 -13.46
C ILE A 99 -13.37 -7.94 -13.89
N VAL A 100 -13.99 -7.28 -12.91
CA VAL A 100 -15.10 -6.33 -13.11
C VAL A 100 -14.72 -4.95 -12.58
N GLY A 101 -15.35 -3.90 -13.10
CA GLY A 101 -15.19 -2.54 -12.56
C GLY A 101 -14.05 -1.71 -13.16
N HIS A 102 -13.39 -2.15 -14.24
CA HIS A 102 -12.39 -1.35 -14.96
C HIS A 102 -12.94 -0.03 -15.48
N ASP A 103 -14.23 0.00 -15.84
CA ASP A 103 -14.97 1.20 -16.24
C ASP A 103 -14.89 2.33 -15.22
N ARG A 104 -14.83 1.99 -13.92
CA ARG A 104 -14.71 2.95 -12.81
C ARG A 104 -13.38 3.68 -12.77
N LEU A 105 -12.36 3.17 -13.46
CA LEU A 105 -11.05 3.80 -13.56
C LEU A 105 -10.89 4.63 -14.83
N SER A 106 -11.87 4.59 -15.74
CA SER A 106 -11.75 5.18 -17.07
C SER A 106 -11.48 6.69 -17.06
N ASP A 107 -12.10 7.44 -16.14
CA ASP A 107 -11.86 8.88 -16.00
C ASP A 107 -10.43 9.18 -15.53
N LEU A 108 -9.86 8.34 -14.65
CA LEU A 108 -8.48 8.47 -14.18
C LEU A 108 -7.47 8.06 -15.26
N GLN A 109 -7.82 7.09 -16.11
CA GLN A 109 -6.99 6.66 -17.25
C GLN A 109 -6.94 7.73 -18.35
N ARG A 110 -8.05 8.46 -18.56
CA ARG A 110 -8.19 9.49 -19.60
C ARG A 110 -7.65 10.86 -19.19
N ALA A 111 -7.25 11.05 -17.93
CA ALA A 111 -6.57 12.27 -17.50
C ALA A 111 -5.24 12.43 -18.27
N ASP A 112 -4.88 13.68 -18.62
CA ASP A 112 -3.63 14.01 -19.34
C ASP A 112 -2.40 13.33 -18.69
N GLU A 113 -2.40 13.30 -17.37
CA GLU A 113 -1.50 12.46 -16.57
C GLU A 113 -2.33 11.59 -15.63
N SER A 114 -2.22 10.27 -15.78
CA SER A 114 -2.90 9.33 -14.88
C SER A 114 -2.32 9.45 -13.46
N PRO A 115 -3.15 9.72 -12.44
CA PRO A 115 -2.67 9.95 -11.09
C PRO A 115 -2.14 8.66 -10.45
N ALA A 116 -1.34 8.81 -9.39
CA ALA A 116 -0.99 7.68 -8.52
C ALA A 116 -2.26 7.15 -7.81
N VAL A 117 -2.43 5.83 -7.81
CA VAL A 117 -3.60 5.16 -7.22
C VAL A 117 -3.13 4.12 -6.20
N ILE A 118 -3.80 4.09 -5.04
CA ILE A 118 -3.62 3.03 -4.03
C ILE A 118 -4.74 2.01 -4.22
N PHE A 119 -4.38 0.81 -4.64
CA PHE A 119 -5.28 -0.34 -4.63
C PHE A 119 -5.18 -1.03 -3.27
N ALA A 120 -6.30 -1.12 -2.54
CA ALA A 120 -6.38 -1.71 -1.21
C ALA A 120 -7.26 -2.97 -1.23
N PRO A 121 -6.76 -4.09 -1.78
CA PRO A 121 -7.51 -5.35 -1.77
C PRO A 121 -7.60 -5.90 -0.34
N ASN A 122 -8.54 -6.82 -0.13
CA ASN A 122 -8.47 -7.73 1.01
C ASN A 122 -7.26 -8.68 0.87
N HIS A 123 -6.86 -9.35 1.94
CA HIS A 123 -5.79 -10.33 1.90
C HIS A 123 -6.31 -11.71 2.31
N HIS A 124 -6.26 -12.66 1.38
CA HIS A 124 -6.74 -14.02 1.52
C HIS A 124 -5.66 -15.07 1.24
N SER A 125 -4.68 -14.76 0.40
CA SER A 125 -3.70 -15.76 -0.04
C SER A 125 -2.41 -15.14 -0.60
N HIS A 126 -1.39 -15.97 -0.78
CA HIS A 126 -0.17 -15.57 -1.51
C HIS A 126 -0.41 -15.26 -2.99
N VAL A 127 -1.49 -15.80 -3.57
CA VAL A 127 -1.86 -15.59 -4.97
C VAL A 127 -2.40 -14.17 -5.19
N ASP A 128 -2.74 -13.43 -4.12
CA ASP A 128 -3.28 -12.07 -4.22
C ASP A 128 -2.28 -11.13 -4.91
N THR A 129 -0.98 -11.27 -4.65
CA THR A 129 0.08 -10.48 -5.27
C THR A 129 0.10 -10.63 -6.80
N PRO A 130 0.28 -11.84 -7.37
CA PRO A 130 0.25 -12.02 -8.82
C PRO A 130 -1.16 -11.79 -9.41
N LEU A 131 -2.23 -12.01 -8.64
CA LEU A 131 -3.59 -11.70 -9.06
C LEU A 131 -3.80 -10.19 -9.26
N MET A 132 -3.32 -9.36 -8.32
CA MET A 132 -3.38 -7.90 -8.44
C MET A 132 -2.61 -7.39 -9.65
N HIS A 133 -1.47 -7.99 -9.98
CA HIS A 133 -0.74 -7.63 -11.19
C HIS A 133 -1.55 -7.89 -12.48
N ILE A 134 -2.46 -8.85 -12.48
CA ILE A 134 -3.28 -9.18 -13.65
C ILE A 134 -4.58 -8.39 -13.66
N ALA A 135 -5.14 -8.11 -12.47
CA ALA A 135 -6.40 -7.41 -12.29
C ALA A 135 -6.28 -5.90 -12.51
N VAL A 136 -5.16 -5.27 -12.14
CA VAL A 136 -4.93 -3.84 -12.33
C VAL A 136 -4.70 -3.54 -13.83
N PRO A 137 -5.41 -2.57 -14.42
CA PRO A 137 -5.18 -2.19 -15.82
C PRO A 137 -3.96 -1.27 -15.97
N GLU A 138 -3.53 -1.07 -17.23
CA GLU A 138 -2.61 0.04 -17.55
C GLU A 138 -3.30 1.40 -17.31
N PRO A 139 -2.55 2.47 -17.03
CA PRO A 139 -1.07 2.55 -17.00
C PRO A 139 -0.45 2.25 -15.62
N TRP A 140 -1.25 1.77 -14.66
CA TRP A 140 -0.77 1.51 -13.29
C TRP A 140 -0.04 0.18 -13.16
N ARG A 141 -0.49 -0.87 -13.89
CA ARG A 141 0.07 -2.21 -13.80
C ARG A 141 1.59 -2.27 -14.03
N SER A 142 2.08 -1.56 -15.05
CA SER A 142 3.51 -1.52 -15.41
C SER A 142 4.40 -0.90 -14.32
N ARG A 143 3.81 -0.10 -13.43
CA ARG A 143 4.49 0.59 -12.31
C ARG A 143 3.96 0.14 -10.94
N LEU A 144 3.27 -0.99 -10.89
CA LEU A 144 2.64 -1.50 -9.68
C LEU A 144 3.70 -1.95 -8.66
N VAL A 145 3.60 -1.41 -7.45
CA VAL A 145 4.42 -1.80 -6.29
C VAL A 145 3.49 -2.31 -5.19
N ILE A 146 3.90 -3.36 -4.50
CA ILE A 146 3.12 -4.00 -3.44
C ILE A 146 3.73 -3.61 -2.10
N ALA A 147 2.94 -2.92 -1.28
CA ALA A 147 3.41 -2.37 0.00
C ALA A 147 3.41 -3.40 1.16
N ALA A 148 2.93 -4.63 0.93
CA ALA A 148 2.74 -5.65 1.96
C ALA A 148 3.49 -6.93 1.60
N ALA A 149 4.79 -6.98 1.90
CA ALA A 149 5.56 -8.23 1.88
C ALA A 149 6.92 -8.14 2.64
N ALA A 150 7.16 -7.07 3.40
CA ALA A 150 8.48 -6.84 4.00
C ALA A 150 8.89 -7.97 4.96
N ASP A 151 7.92 -8.58 5.63
CA ASP A 151 8.08 -9.73 6.52
C ASP A 151 8.53 -11.02 5.81
N TYR A 152 8.40 -11.12 4.48
CA TYR A 152 8.94 -12.25 3.71
C TYR A 152 10.40 -12.04 3.28
N PHE A 153 10.80 -10.78 3.11
CA PHE A 153 12.10 -10.43 2.52
C PHE A 153 13.11 -9.94 3.54
N PHE A 154 12.66 -9.45 4.70
CA PHE A 154 13.51 -8.89 5.73
C PHE A 154 13.28 -9.59 7.06
N ASP A 155 14.39 -10.00 7.68
CA ASP A 155 14.37 -10.49 9.05
C ASP A 155 13.91 -9.38 10.00
N LYS A 156 13.16 -9.78 11.04
CA LYS A 156 12.85 -8.89 12.16
C LYS A 156 14.15 -8.62 12.92
N ARG A 157 14.71 -7.43 12.74
CA ARG A 157 15.84 -6.91 13.54
C ARG A 157 15.35 -6.03 14.69
#